data_AF-A0A6I3SIE8-F1
#
_entry.id   AF-A0A6I3SIE8-F1
#
_cell.length_a   1.000
_cell.length_b   1.000
_cell.length_c   1.000
_cell.angle_alpha   90.00
_cell.angle_beta   90.00
_cell.angle_gamma   90.00
#
_symmetry.space_group_name_H-M   'P 1'
#
loop_
_entity.id
_entity.type
_entity.pdbx_description
1 polymer ?
#
loop_
_entity_poly.entity_id
_entity_poly.type
_entity_poly.pdbx_seq_one_letter_code
_entity_poly.pdbx_strand_id
1 'polypeptide(L)'
;MVVSIYGFFSLFIQGKLVHPDSVVIEQVKGESDNSLYIKGDIMSSSLGFSGYNCMVEKNSLYLQLRYSLVSSIHPTGNFEIKIPEGLDDVTKMYLVGTDRRDIKLIWSR
;
A
#
# COMPACT_ATOMS: atom_id res chain seq x y z
N MET A 1 22.34 2.02 21.56
CA MET A 1 21.51 2.68 20.52
C MET A 1 21.13 1.60 19.54
N VAL A 2 19.91 1.06 19.65
CA VAL A 2 19.43 -0.02 18.77
C VAL A 2 18.96 0.64 17.49
N VAL A 3 19.74 0.53 16.42
CA VAL A 3 19.32 1.00 15.09
C VAL A 3 18.48 -0.12 14.49
N SER A 4 17.17 -0.08 14.73
CA SER A 4 16.23 -1.00 14.11
C SER A 4 16.08 -0.63 12.63
N ILE A 5 16.85 -1.30 11.78
CA ILE A 5 16.67 -1.24 10.32
C ILE A 5 15.54 -2.23 9.99
N TYR A 6 14.30 -1.74 9.97
CA TYR A 6 13.19 -2.54 9.44
C TYR A 6 13.31 -2.58 7.91
N GLY A 7 13.46 -3.80 7.41
CA GLY A 7 13.87 -4.10 6.05
C GLY A 7 13.01 -3.42 4.97
N PHE A 8 13.71 -2.86 4.00
CA PHE A 8 13.15 -2.38 2.74
C PHE A 8 12.73 -3.61 1.91
N PHE A 9 11.50 -4.10 2.07
CA PHE A 9 10.94 -5.13 1.20
C PHE A 9 10.65 -4.53 -0.18
N SER A 10 11.69 -4.32 -1.00
CA SER A 10 11.52 -3.98 -2.41
C SER A 10 11.23 -5.25 -3.19
N LEU A 11 9.97 -5.64 -3.25
CA LEU A 11 9.54 -6.51 -4.34
C LEU A 11 9.71 -5.70 -5.63
N PHE A 12 10.59 -6.17 -6.52
CA PHE A 12 10.89 -5.58 -7.83
C PHE A 12 9.64 -5.67 -8.73
N ILE A 13 8.67 -4.79 -8.51
CA ILE A 13 7.39 -4.82 -9.21
C ILE A 13 7.40 -3.69 -10.25
N GLN A 14 7.41 -4.05 -11.53
CA GLN A 14 7.32 -3.09 -12.63
C GLN A 14 5.87 -2.58 -12.72
N GLY A 15 5.67 -1.30 -12.41
CA GLY A 15 4.36 -0.65 -12.47
C GLY A 15 4.48 0.85 -12.22
N LYS A 16 3.52 1.61 -12.75
CA LYS A 16 3.39 3.06 -12.55
C LYS A 16 2.66 3.34 -11.25
N LEU A 17 3.08 4.41 -10.58
CA LEU A 17 2.33 4.97 -9.46
C LEU A 17 1.11 5.72 -10.00
N VAL A 18 0.09 5.80 -9.15
CA VAL A 18 -1.17 6.50 -9.45
C VAL A 18 -1.45 7.52 -8.36
N HIS A 19 -2.31 8.49 -8.66
CA HIS A 19 -2.73 9.45 -7.65
C HIS A 19 -3.60 8.75 -6.58
N PRO A 20 -3.44 9.04 -5.28
CA PRO A 20 -4.20 8.37 -4.21
C PRO A 20 -5.72 8.59 -4.29
N ASP A 21 -6.16 9.63 -5.01
CA ASP A 21 -7.58 9.90 -5.23
C ASP A 21 -8.21 9.03 -6.32
N SER A 22 -7.40 8.42 -7.18
CA SER A 22 -7.87 7.41 -8.12
C SER A 22 -8.07 6.06 -7.44
N VAL A 23 -7.65 5.90 -6.18
CA VAL A 23 -7.73 4.66 -5.41
C VAL A 23 -8.88 4.75 -4.41
N VAL A 24 -9.74 3.74 -4.43
CA VAL A 24 -10.85 3.56 -3.49
C VAL A 24 -10.46 2.49 -2.48
N ILE A 25 -10.44 2.84 -1.20
CA ILE A 25 -10.25 1.88 -0.12
C ILE A 25 -11.62 1.34 0.28
N GLU A 26 -11.80 0.03 0.12
CA GLU A 26 -13.03 -0.66 0.52
C GLU A 26 -12.97 -1.09 1.98
N GLN A 27 -11.80 -1.57 2.42
CA GLN A 27 -11.65 -2.17 3.74
C GLN A 27 -10.22 -2.03 4.26
N VAL A 28 -10.09 -1.66 5.54
CA VAL A 28 -8.85 -1.79 6.32
C VAL A 28 -9.19 -2.51 7.63
N LYS A 29 -8.50 -3.60 7.93
CA LYS A 29 -8.67 -4.37 9.18
C LYS A 29 -7.31 -4.64 9.81
N GLY A 30 -7.22 -4.44 11.12
CA GLY A 30 -6.16 -5.02 11.94
C GLY A 30 -6.49 -6.48 12.24
N GLU A 31 -5.56 -7.38 11.96
CA GLU A 31 -5.67 -8.81 12.28
C GLU A 31 -4.95 -9.09 13.61
N SER A 32 -5.35 -10.19 14.28
CA SER A 32 -4.91 -10.57 15.64
C SER A 32 -3.39 -10.77 15.79
N ASP A 33 -2.66 -10.92 14.68
CA ASP A 33 -1.21 -11.14 14.66
C ASP A 33 -0.45 -9.87 14.25
N ASN A 34 -0.98 -8.70 14.62
CA ASN A 34 -0.34 -7.41 14.35
C ASN A 34 -0.03 -7.17 12.85
N SER A 35 -0.89 -7.72 12.00
CA SER A 35 -0.86 -7.53 10.55
C SER A 35 -2.00 -6.61 10.13
N LEU A 36 -1.78 -5.85 9.06
CA LEU A 36 -2.79 -4.99 8.47
C LEU A 36 -3.24 -5.58 7.15
N TYR A 37 -4.55 -5.78 7.05
CA TYR A 37 -5.22 -6.19 5.84
C TYR A 37 -5.90 -5.00 5.19
N ILE A 38 -5.64 -4.80 3.90
CA ILE A 38 -6.16 -3.68 3.12
C ILE A 38 -6.72 -4.22 1.82
N LYS A 39 -7.93 -3.80 1.48
CA LYS A 39 -8.58 -4.11 0.21
C LYS A 39 -9.11 -2.84 -0.44
N GLY A 40 -8.97 -2.75 -1.75
CA GLY A 40 -9.49 -1.64 -2.53
C GLY A 40 -9.46 -1.89 -4.03
N ASP A 41 -9.75 -0.83 -4.77
CA ASP A 41 -9.75 -0.82 -6.23
C ASP A 41 -9.27 0.56 -6.76
N ILE A 42 -9.04 0.65 -8.06
CA ILE A 42 -8.71 1.88 -8.77
C ILE A 42 -9.86 2.27 -9.71
N MET A 43 -10.13 3.57 -9.84
CA MET A 43 -11.15 4.13 -10.73
C MET A 43 -10.79 4.04 -12.23
N SER A 44 -9.75 3.29 -12.60
CA SER A 44 -9.22 3.22 -13.96
C SER A 44 -9.30 1.80 -14.52
N SER A 45 -10.18 1.59 -15.50
CA SER A 45 -10.39 0.28 -16.15
C SER A 45 -9.22 -0.18 -17.03
N SER A 46 -8.28 0.71 -17.36
CA SER A 46 -7.09 0.40 -18.16
C SER A 46 -5.89 -0.07 -17.33
N LEU A 47 -6.00 -0.02 -15.99
CA LEU A 47 -4.91 -0.30 -15.07
C LEU A 47 -5.21 -1.54 -14.22
N GLY A 48 -4.28 -2.50 -14.25
CA GLY A 48 -4.26 -3.67 -13.40
C GLY A 48 -3.28 -3.51 -12.24
N PHE A 49 -3.66 -3.97 -11.04
CA PHE A 49 -2.78 -3.98 -9.89
C PHE A 49 -1.57 -4.88 -10.15
N SER A 50 -0.38 -4.29 -10.05
CA SER A 50 0.89 -4.99 -10.27
C SER A 50 1.61 -5.33 -8.97
N GLY A 51 1.33 -4.58 -7.91
CA GLY A 51 1.87 -4.83 -6.58
C GLY A 51 2.03 -3.56 -5.76
N TYR A 52 2.83 -3.62 -4.71
CA TYR A 52 2.97 -2.52 -3.76
C TYR A 52 4.35 -2.45 -3.14
N ASN A 53 4.69 -1.27 -2.62
CA ASN A 53 5.79 -1.05 -1.69
C ASN A 53 5.22 -0.50 -0.39
N CYS A 54 5.85 -0.85 0.74
CA CYS A 54 5.55 -0.25 2.02
C CYS A 54 6.83 0.27 2.69
N MET A 55 6.67 1.32 3.49
CA MET A 55 7.72 1.87 4.33
C MET A 55 7.11 2.28 5.67
N VAL A 56 7.75 1.87 6.76
CA VAL A 56 7.38 2.33 8.10
C VAL A 56 8.36 3.41 8.52
N GLU A 57 7.84 4.58 8.90
CA GLU A 57 8.64 5.66 9.47
C GLU A 57 7.97 6.14 10.76
N LYS A 58 8.70 6.02 11.88
CA LYS A 58 8.21 6.29 13.24
C LYS A 58 7.00 5.40 13.57
N ASN A 59 5.80 5.93 13.45
CA ASN A 59 4.52 5.28 13.78
C ASN A 59 3.54 5.33 12.60
N SER A 60 4.05 5.63 11.40
CA SER A 60 3.27 5.81 10.18
C SER A 60 3.74 4.83 9.12
N LEU A 61 2.77 4.12 8.55
CA LEU A 61 2.97 3.22 7.42
C LEU A 61 2.61 3.95 6.13
N TYR A 62 3.53 3.97 5.19
CA TYR A 62 3.35 4.56 3.87
C TYR A 62 3.26 3.43 2.84
N LEU A 63 2.12 3.34 2.18
CA LEU A 63 1.80 2.34 1.17
C LEU A 63 1.80 2.98 -0.21
N GLN A 64 2.63 2.46 -1.10
CA GLN A 64 2.67 2.82 -2.52
C GLN A 64 2.10 1.69 -3.34
N LEU A 65 1.01 1.94 -4.05
CA LEU A 65 0.42 0.98 -4.98
C LEU A 65 1.01 1.17 -6.37
N ARG A 66 1.28 0.07 -7.06
CA ARG A 66 1.82 0.04 -8.42
C ARG A 66 0.82 -0.60 -9.36
N TYR A 67 0.62 0.03 -10.51
CA TYR A 67 -0.30 -0.43 -11.54
C TYR A 67 0.38 -0.55 -12.89
N SER A 68 -0.02 -1.54 -13.67
CA SER A 68 0.43 -1.75 -15.05
C SER A 68 -0.78 -1.78 -15.98
N LEU A 69 -0.57 -1.79 -17.30
CA LEU A 69 -1.69 -1.99 -18.22
C LEU A 69 -2.37 -3.32 -17.93
N VAL A 70 -3.71 -3.33 -18.03
CA VAL A 70 -4.48 -4.57 -17.89
C VAL A 70 -3.96 -5.61 -18.87
N SER A 71 -3.69 -6.81 -18.34
CA SER A 71 -3.13 -7.94 -19.07
C SER A 71 -3.55 -9.24 -18.39
N SER A 72 -3.23 -10.39 -18.99
CA SER A 72 -3.51 -11.69 -18.37
C SER A 72 -2.85 -11.87 -16.99
N ILE A 73 -1.76 -11.15 -16.70
CA ILE A 73 -1.03 -11.21 -15.42
C ILE A 73 -1.61 -10.21 -14.41
N HIS A 74 -2.10 -9.05 -14.90
CA HIS A 74 -2.71 -7.99 -14.09
C HIS A 74 -4.12 -7.71 -14.63
N PRO A 75 -5.09 -8.60 -14.37
CA PRO A 75 -6.39 -8.57 -15.05
C PRO A 75 -7.32 -7.48 -14.51
N THR A 76 -7.12 -7.01 -13.28
CA THR A 76 -8.02 -6.07 -12.59
C THR A 76 -7.23 -5.06 -11.78
N GLY A 77 -7.87 -3.90 -11.52
CA GLY A 77 -7.35 -2.87 -10.62
C GLY A 77 -7.50 -3.18 -9.13
N ASN A 78 -8.31 -4.18 -8.82
CA ASN A 78 -8.58 -4.64 -7.45
C ASN A 78 -7.28 -5.10 -6.79
N PHE A 79 -7.10 -4.73 -5.53
CA PHE A 79 -5.96 -5.16 -4.75
C PHE A 79 -6.39 -5.63 -3.37
N GLU A 80 -5.63 -6.60 -2.88
CA GLU A 80 -5.77 -7.20 -1.57
C GLU A 80 -4.36 -7.40 -1.02
N ILE A 81 -4.04 -6.66 0.05
CA ILE A 81 -2.69 -6.59 0.60
C ILE A 81 -2.76 -6.97 2.08
N LYS A 82 -2.02 -8.01 2.45
CA LYS A 82 -1.70 -8.33 3.83
C LYS A 82 -0.28 -7.89 4.10
N ILE A 83 -0.11 -6.84 4.90
CA ILE A 83 1.20 -6.37 5.33
C ILE A 83 1.62 -7.24 6.53
N PRO A 84 2.75 -7.97 6.44
CA PRO A 84 3.19 -8.90 7.48
C PRO A 84 3.59 -8.17 8.78
N GLU A 85 3.85 -8.96 9.82
CA GLU A 85 4.06 -8.56 11.22
C GLU A 85 5.10 -7.43 11.43
N GLY A 86 5.03 -6.76 12.58
CA GLY A 86 5.93 -5.67 12.97
C GLY A 86 5.29 -4.28 12.91
N LEU A 87 3.96 -4.20 13.04
CA LEU A 87 3.17 -2.97 12.97
C LEU A 87 2.64 -2.53 14.35
N ASP A 88 3.28 -2.96 15.45
CA ASP A 88 2.75 -2.77 16.82
C ASP A 88 2.61 -1.29 17.14
N ASP A 89 3.60 -0.52 16.69
CA ASP A 89 3.71 0.92 16.87
C ASP A 89 3.03 1.73 15.75
N VAL A 90 2.48 1.08 14.72
CA VAL A 90 1.82 1.77 13.61
C VAL A 90 0.43 2.23 14.03
N THR A 91 0.26 3.56 14.08
CA THR A 91 -1.00 4.22 14.45
C THR A 91 -1.71 4.82 13.25
N LYS A 92 -1.00 5.01 12.13
CA LYS A 92 -1.53 5.64 10.92
C LYS A 92 -1.02 4.94 9.68
N MET A 93 -1.87 4.92 8.65
CA MET A 93 -1.51 4.43 7.34
C MET A 93 -1.88 5.43 6.27
N TYR A 94 -0.96 5.63 5.33
CA TYR A 94 -1.08 6.58 4.25
C TYR A 94 -0.89 5.89 2.90
N LEU A 95 -1.71 6.22 1.91
CA LEU A 95 -1.39 5.99 0.51
C LEU A 95 -0.47 7.10 0.01
N VAL A 96 0.58 6.72 -0.69
CA VAL A 96 1.53 7.64 -1.32
C VAL A 96 1.44 7.49 -2.84
N GLY A 97 1.26 8.62 -3.50
CA GLY A 97 1.13 8.73 -4.94
C GLY A 97 2.44 8.97 -5.67
N THR A 98 2.34 9.72 -6.77
CA THR A 98 3.45 9.94 -7.71
C THR A 98 4.35 11.07 -7.24
N ASP A 99 3.78 12.13 -6.66
CA ASP A 99 4.50 13.18 -5.94
C ASP A 99 4.66 12.80 -4.46
N ARG A 100 5.75 13.22 -3.82
CA ARG A 100 5.95 13.10 -2.38
C ARG A 100 4.89 13.86 -1.56
N ARG A 101 4.19 14.80 -2.18
CA ARG A 101 3.07 15.54 -1.58
C ARG A 101 1.73 14.83 -1.73
N ASP A 102 1.64 13.83 -2.60
CA ASP A 102 0.42 13.05 -2.84
C ASP A 102 0.29 12.01 -1.72
N ILE A 103 -0.10 12.45 -0.53
CA ILE A 103 -0.24 11.59 0.64
C ILE A 103 -1.68 11.65 1.12
N LYS A 104 -2.32 10.49 1.25
CA LYS A 104 -3.71 10.34 1.70
C LYS A 104 -3.78 9.42 2.90
N LEU A 105 -4.27 9.91 4.03
CA LEU A 105 -4.54 9.08 5.21
C LEU A 105 -5.68 8.11 4.89
N ILE A 106 -5.45 6.81 5.08
CA ILE A 106 -6.46 5.77 4.80
C ILE A 106 -6.88 4.98 6.04
N TRP A 107 -6.13 5.09 7.13
CA TRP A 107 -6.46 4.44 8.39
C TRP A 107 -5.75 5.11 9.57
N SER A 108 -6.41 5.12 10.73
CA SER A 108 -5.80 5.49 12.01
C SER A 108 -6.39 4.67 13.16
N ARG A 109 -5.58 4.39 14.18
CA ARG A 109 -5.98 3.77 15.46
C ARG A 109 -6.23 4.82 16.53
#